data_AF-A0AAE0M5K1-F1
#
_entry.id   AF-A0AAE0M5K1-F1
#
_cell.length_a   1.000
_cell.length_b   1.000
_cell.length_c   1.000
_cell.angle_alpha   90.00
_cell.angle_beta   90.00
_cell.angle_gamma   90.00
#
_symmetry.space_group_name_H-M   'P 1'
#
loop_
_entity.id
_entity.type
_entity.pdbx_description
1 polymer ?
#
loop_
_entity_poly.entity_id
_entity_poly.type
_entity_poly.pdbx_seq_one_letter_code
_entity_poly.pdbx_strand_id
1 'polypeptide(L)'
;MKLAGITALFASLAAAVSVDLNQRASPLAVAIKVVENSVVQATVTNNGKTPLKVLQAAAKVPFDGLRLQIATSGLTEDAFKTINPGQTISVSWDVAEVHDLSAGGAFDLLTTGTLSYAEADSTELTGTVAFTSNVVTASIDGTAASNVRRAFHDNVKRTIVQSDCTSTKLTATRTGESNCRAFAAAASTAALSGPAAKMVEYFKSSTTATRNTVAGVFNKVATECGSTTSGVSKTYCSDVLSSCSSGVLAYTLPSSSLIVNCPLYFSALPAVTSTCHAQDQATCTLHETTHLSQIKGTTDQGGCYGYSCVQSLTASQNLNHADTYALFANALFLSRL
;
A
#
# COMPACT_ATOMS: atom_id res chain seq x y z
N MET A 1 -3.75 -23.70 8.61
CA MET A 1 -3.09 -22.38 8.49
C MET A 1 -4.08 -21.38 7.92
N LYS A 2 -4.44 -20.32 8.66
CA LYS A 2 -5.40 -19.25 8.24
C LYS A 2 -5.11 -17.89 8.90
N LEU A 3 -3.85 -17.61 9.30
CA LEU A 3 -3.51 -16.44 10.14
C LEU A 3 -2.67 -15.34 9.46
N ALA A 4 -2.27 -15.51 8.19
CA ALA A 4 -1.34 -14.60 7.51
C ALA A 4 -1.91 -13.20 7.18
N GLY A 5 -3.24 -13.03 7.16
CA GLY A 5 -3.86 -11.74 6.83
C GLY A 5 -3.76 -10.69 7.94
N ILE A 6 -3.73 -11.12 9.22
CA ILE A 6 -3.71 -10.18 10.36
C ILE A 6 -2.28 -9.67 10.60
N THR A 7 -1.25 -10.48 10.33
CA THR A 7 0.15 -10.24 10.73
C THR A 7 0.77 -8.96 10.16
N ALA A 8 0.32 -8.48 9.01
CA ALA A 8 0.91 -7.34 8.33
C ALA A 8 0.32 -5.96 8.74
N LEU A 9 -0.79 -5.93 9.49
CA LEU A 9 -1.49 -4.70 9.94
C LEU A 9 -0.65 -3.78 10.83
N PHE A 10 0.39 -4.33 11.48
CA PHE A 10 1.20 -3.65 12.49
C PHE A 10 2.67 -3.50 12.10
N ALA A 11 3.03 -3.88 10.86
CA ALA A 11 4.39 -3.88 10.36
C ALA A 11 4.95 -2.49 9.99
N SER A 12 4.25 -1.40 10.33
CA SER A 12 4.85 -0.07 10.36
C SER A 12 5.80 0.01 11.55
N LEU A 13 7.08 0.27 11.30
CA LEU A 13 7.96 0.78 12.35
C LEU A 13 8.62 2.10 11.97
N ALA A 14 8.50 3.08 12.87
CA ALA A 14 9.09 4.40 12.72
C ALA A 14 10.34 4.54 13.60
N ALA A 15 11.52 4.48 12.99
CA ALA A 15 12.75 4.93 13.65
C ALA A 15 12.77 6.47 13.69
N ALA A 16 12.77 7.02 14.90
CA ALA A 16 12.57 8.44 15.24
C ALA A 16 11.15 8.99 14.95
N VAL A 17 10.46 9.44 16.01
CA VAL A 17 9.17 10.12 15.92
C VAL A 17 9.17 11.42 16.72
N SER A 18 8.91 12.51 16.01
CA SER A 18 8.25 13.69 16.58
C SER A 18 6.77 13.36 16.78
N VAL A 19 6.32 13.26 18.03
CA VAL A 19 4.93 12.94 18.37
C VAL A 19 3.99 14.07 17.89
N ASP A 20 2.99 13.75 17.06
CA ASP A 20 1.94 14.71 16.70
C ASP A 20 0.91 14.82 17.84
N LEU A 21 0.97 15.94 18.55
CA LEU A 21 0.13 16.24 19.70
C LEU A 21 -1.34 16.55 19.34
N ASN A 22 -1.70 16.58 18.05
CA ASN A 22 -3.06 16.92 17.58
C ASN A 22 -3.91 15.69 17.23
N GLN A 23 -3.39 14.47 17.37
CA GLN A 23 -4.13 13.25 17.03
C GLN A 23 -5.36 13.08 17.95
N ARG A 24 -6.55 12.91 17.36
CA ARG A 24 -7.77 12.61 18.14
C ARG A 24 -7.58 11.30 18.92
N ALA A 25 -8.13 11.24 20.13
CA ALA A 25 -8.15 10.02 20.93
C ALA A 25 -8.77 8.86 20.15
N SER A 26 -7.95 7.86 19.81
CA SER A 26 -8.39 6.68 19.09
C SER A 26 -9.17 5.73 20.00
N PRO A 27 -10.25 5.08 19.53
CA PRO A 27 -10.88 3.99 20.25
C PRO A 27 -10.00 2.73 20.30
N LEU A 28 -8.93 2.65 19.50
CA LEU A 28 -7.97 1.55 19.52
C LEU A 28 -6.77 1.90 20.42
N ALA A 29 -6.55 1.09 21.45
CA ALA A 29 -5.26 1.03 22.13
C ALA A 29 -4.40 -0.05 21.49
N VAL A 30 -3.20 0.32 21.04
CA VAL A 30 -2.20 -0.60 20.48
C VAL A 30 -0.99 -0.60 21.40
N ALA A 31 -0.50 -1.78 21.75
CA ALA A 31 0.75 -1.94 22.48
C ALA A 31 1.60 -3.02 21.84
N ILE A 32 2.91 -2.82 21.78
CA ILE A 32 3.87 -3.76 21.22
C ILE A 32 4.87 -4.25 22.28
N LYS A 33 5.42 -5.45 22.04
CA LYS A 33 6.57 -6.02 22.76
C LYS A 33 7.45 -6.81 21.79
N VAL A 34 8.75 -6.86 22.05
CA VAL A 34 9.65 -7.83 21.40
C VAL A 34 9.36 -9.22 21.96
N VAL A 35 9.33 -10.23 21.10
CA VAL A 35 9.13 -11.64 21.47
C VAL A 35 10.42 -12.43 21.31
N GLU A 36 11.12 -12.25 20.19
CA GLU A 36 12.37 -12.95 19.87
C GLU A 36 13.16 -12.15 18.84
N ASN A 37 14.38 -11.71 19.14
CA ASN A 37 15.21 -10.88 18.25
C ASN A 37 14.43 -9.69 17.62
N SER A 38 14.13 -9.77 16.32
CA SER A 38 13.39 -8.78 15.52
C SER A 38 11.88 -9.09 15.41
N VAL A 39 11.40 -10.19 15.98
CA VAL A 39 9.98 -10.54 16.07
C VAL A 39 9.28 -9.68 17.12
N VAL A 40 8.29 -8.90 16.67
CA VAL A 40 7.44 -8.06 17.51
C VAL A 40 6.04 -8.65 17.58
N GLN A 41 5.38 -8.53 18.73
CA GLN A 41 3.97 -8.81 18.91
C GLN A 41 3.22 -7.53 19.27
N ALA A 42 2.22 -7.17 18.46
CA ALA A 42 1.20 -6.18 18.80
C ALA A 42 0.02 -6.83 19.52
N THR A 43 -0.54 -6.09 20.46
CA THR A 43 -1.86 -6.30 21.05
C THR A 43 -2.73 -5.10 20.69
N VAL A 44 -3.94 -5.34 20.19
CA VAL A 44 -4.90 -4.29 19.82
C VAL A 44 -6.19 -4.49 20.56
N THR A 45 -6.59 -3.49 21.33
CA THR A 45 -7.80 -3.50 22.15
C THR A 45 -8.76 -2.41 21.68
N ASN A 46 -10.00 -2.79 21.40
CA ASN A 46 -11.08 -1.85 21.13
C ASN A 46 -11.66 -1.33 22.46
N ASN A 47 -11.26 -0.12 22.86
CA ASN A 47 -11.78 0.61 24.01
C ASN A 47 -13.04 1.43 23.66
N GLY A 48 -13.52 1.36 22.42
CA GLY A 48 -14.77 1.95 21.98
C GLY A 48 -16.02 1.21 22.50
N LYS A 49 -17.19 1.80 22.23
CA LYS A 49 -18.50 1.24 22.67
C LYS A 49 -19.17 0.33 21.63
N THR A 50 -18.65 0.30 20.40
CA THR A 50 -19.17 -0.48 19.27
C THR A 50 -18.10 -1.42 18.70
N PRO A 51 -18.47 -2.55 18.10
CA PRO A 51 -17.52 -3.40 17.38
C PRO A 51 -16.83 -2.63 16.24
N LEU A 52 -15.55 -2.91 15.99
CA LEU A 52 -14.80 -2.39 14.86
C LEU A 52 -14.46 -3.54 13.92
N LYS A 53 -14.98 -3.49 12.68
CA LYS A 53 -14.73 -4.49 11.64
C LYS A 53 -13.61 -3.98 10.73
N VAL A 54 -12.37 -4.22 11.15
CA VAL A 54 -11.18 -3.69 10.47
C VAL A 54 -10.80 -4.54 9.26
N LEU A 55 -10.42 -3.88 8.16
CA LEU A 55 -9.90 -4.51 6.96
C LEU A 55 -8.52 -5.12 7.25
N GLN A 56 -8.25 -6.34 6.78
CA GLN A 56 -6.95 -6.99 6.93
C GLN A 56 -6.00 -6.59 5.79
N ALA A 57 -5.17 -5.57 6.01
CA ALA A 57 -4.22 -5.04 5.03
C ALA A 57 -2.93 -4.48 5.69
N ALA A 58 -1.84 -4.40 4.93
CA ALA A 58 -0.49 -4.11 5.43
C ALA A 58 -0.05 -2.64 5.29
N ALA A 59 0.76 -2.12 6.22
CA ALA A 59 1.64 -0.95 6.03
C ALA A 59 2.59 -0.69 7.24
N LYS A 60 3.65 0.17 7.29
CA LYS A 60 4.68 0.69 6.33
C LYS A 60 5.43 1.98 6.80
N VAL A 61 6.75 1.95 7.13
CA VAL A 61 7.69 3.13 7.12
C VAL A 61 9.15 2.68 6.77
N PRO A 62 10.11 3.55 6.34
CA PRO A 62 11.11 3.29 5.28
C PRO A 62 11.31 1.81 4.90
N PHE A 63 10.47 1.36 3.99
CA PHE A 63 10.05 -0.03 3.92
C PHE A 63 10.50 -0.67 2.62
N ASP A 64 11.39 -1.64 2.75
CA ASP A 64 11.86 -2.48 1.64
C ASP A 64 10.90 -3.64 1.34
N GLY A 65 9.85 -3.84 2.14
CA GLY A 65 8.88 -4.92 2.04
C GLY A 65 7.71 -4.70 1.06
N LEU A 66 6.71 -5.58 1.17
CA LEU A 66 5.51 -5.68 0.33
C LEU A 66 4.48 -4.57 0.56
N ARG A 67 4.21 -3.80 -0.48
CA ARG A 67 3.16 -2.77 -0.55
C ARG A 67 1.99 -3.38 -1.34
N LEU A 68 0.75 -3.13 -0.94
CA LEU A 68 -0.42 -3.82 -1.48
C LEU A 68 -1.44 -2.79 -1.95
N GLN A 69 -2.03 -2.95 -3.13
CA GLN A 69 -3.33 -2.33 -3.40
C GLN A 69 -4.47 -3.26 -2.96
N ILE A 70 -5.38 -2.72 -2.15
CA ILE A 70 -6.55 -3.43 -1.63
C ILE A 70 -7.80 -2.97 -2.38
N ALA A 71 -8.75 -3.87 -2.58
CA ALA A 71 -10.06 -3.59 -3.14
C ALA A 71 -10.85 -2.66 -2.20
N THR A 72 -11.38 -1.56 -2.73
CA THR A 72 -12.18 -0.60 -1.95
C THR A 72 -13.69 -0.84 -2.03
N SER A 73 -14.12 -1.86 -2.78
CA SER A 73 -15.52 -2.23 -3.02
C SER A 73 -15.61 -3.72 -3.36
N GLY A 74 -16.76 -4.36 -3.10
CA GLY A 74 -16.94 -5.78 -3.38
C GLY A 74 -16.11 -6.71 -2.48
N LEU A 75 -15.71 -6.21 -1.30
CA LEU A 75 -15.03 -6.98 -0.27
C LEU A 75 -15.99 -8.01 0.35
N THR A 76 -15.45 -9.19 0.66
CA THR A 76 -16.16 -10.28 1.33
C THR A 76 -15.80 -10.35 2.81
N GLU A 77 -16.63 -11.02 3.62
CA GLU A 77 -16.47 -11.12 5.08
C GLU A 77 -15.08 -11.59 5.54
N ASP A 78 -14.43 -12.46 4.79
CA ASP A 78 -13.10 -12.99 5.09
C ASP A 78 -11.96 -11.98 4.90
N ALA A 79 -12.19 -10.85 4.22
CA ALA A 79 -11.27 -9.72 4.17
C ALA A 79 -11.24 -8.93 5.50
N PHE A 80 -12.23 -9.12 6.39
CA PHE A 80 -12.38 -8.34 7.61
C PHE A 80 -12.05 -9.12 8.89
N LYS A 81 -11.65 -8.38 9.93
CA LYS A 81 -11.52 -8.86 11.30
C LYS A 81 -12.35 -7.99 12.25
N THR A 82 -13.41 -8.55 12.82
CA THR A 82 -14.18 -7.89 13.88
C THR A 82 -13.43 -7.93 15.21
N ILE A 83 -13.35 -6.77 15.87
CA ILE A 83 -12.84 -6.56 17.23
C ILE A 83 -13.98 -5.95 18.06
N ASN A 84 -14.60 -6.77 18.90
CA ASN A 84 -15.69 -6.36 19.78
C ASN A 84 -15.23 -5.37 20.88
N PRO A 85 -16.12 -4.59 21.51
CA PRO A 85 -15.79 -3.76 22.67
C PRO A 85 -15.10 -4.57 23.76
N GLY A 86 -13.97 -4.08 24.27
CA GLY A 86 -13.13 -4.75 25.27
C GLY A 86 -12.36 -5.98 24.75
N GLN A 87 -12.55 -6.39 23.49
CA GLN A 87 -11.78 -7.49 22.91
C GLN A 87 -10.36 -7.02 22.58
N THR A 88 -9.38 -7.83 22.99
CA THR A 88 -7.99 -7.71 22.54
C THR A 88 -7.69 -8.81 21.51
N ILE A 89 -7.05 -8.44 20.40
CA ILE A 89 -6.42 -9.38 19.46
C ILE A 89 -4.90 -9.27 19.57
N SER A 90 -4.18 -10.34 19.22
CA SER A 90 -2.71 -10.40 19.26
C SER A 90 -2.16 -10.86 17.92
N VAL A 91 -1.04 -10.25 17.52
CA VAL A 91 -0.53 -10.30 16.15
C VAL A 91 1.00 -10.22 16.20
N SER A 92 1.71 -11.09 15.47
CA SER A 92 3.19 -11.09 15.46
C SER A 92 3.75 -11.05 14.04
N TRP A 93 4.89 -10.39 13.85
CA TRP A 93 5.65 -10.33 12.60
C TRP A 93 7.14 -10.14 12.90
N ASP A 94 8.02 -10.47 11.95
CA ASP A 94 9.44 -10.16 12.05
C ASP A 94 9.76 -8.85 11.32
N VAL A 95 10.30 -7.88 12.07
CA VAL A 95 10.68 -6.56 11.54
C VAL A 95 11.83 -6.66 10.52
N ALA A 96 12.70 -7.66 10.66
CA ALA A 96 13.85 -7.85 9.78
C ALA A 96 13.49 -8.34 8.37
N GLU A 97 12.27 -8.86 8.14
CA GLU A 97 11.78 -9.17 6.79
C GLU A 97 11.75 -7.91 5.90
N VAL A 98 11.52 -6.74 6.48
CA VAL A 98 11.12 -5.53 5.75
C VAL A 98 11.93 -4.27 6.07
N HIS A 99 12.82 -4.33 7.08
CA HIS A 99 13.72 -3.26 7.49
C HIS A 99 15.16 -3.75 7.56
N ASP A 100 16.13 -2.88 7.24
CA ASP A 100 17.54 -3.22 7.35
C ASP A 100 18.04 -3.07 8.79
N LEU A 101 18.01 -4.18 9.54
CA LEU A 101 18.55 -4.25 10.90
C LEU A 101 19.94 -4.92 10.93
N SER A 102 20.61 -5.06 9.78
CA SER A 102 21.88 -5.80 9.66
C SER A 102 23.04 -5.22 10.48
N ALA A 103 22.96 -3.95 10.88
CA ALA A 103 23.92 -3.31 11.79
C ALA A 103 23.90 -3.91 13.21
N GLY A 104 22.76 -4.47 13.65
CA GLY A 104 22.57 -4.98 15.01
C GLY A 104 22.63 -3.91 16.11
N GLY A 105 22.52 -4.35 17.36
CA GLY A 105 22.53 -3.48 18.54
C GLY A 105 21.13 -3.00 18.95
N ALA A 106 21.06 -1.87 19.66
CA ALA A 106 19.82 -1.34 20.20
C ALA A 106 19.02 -0.54 19.16
N PHE A 107 17.76 -0.93 18.94
CA PHE A 107 16.80 -0.23 18.07
C PHE A 107 15.54 0.11 18.84
N ASP A 108 15.07 1.36 18.76
CA ASP A 108 13.76 1.74 19.27
C ASP A 108 12.68 1.43 18.23
N LEU A 109 11.70 0.61 18.63
CA LEU A 109 10.62 0.07 17.82
C LEU A 109 9.28 0.72 18.23
N LEU A 110 8.47 1.13 17.25
CA LEU A 110 7.22 1.86 17.44
C LEU A 110 6.33 1.67 16.21
N THR A 111 5.07 1.24 16.38
CA THR A 111 4.10 1.12 15.27
C THR A 111 3.06 2.23 15.27
N THR A 112 2.77 2.76 14.07
CA THR A 112 1.79 3.82 13.81
C THR A 112 1.09 3.54 12.48
N GLY A 113 -0.23 3.73 12.39
CA GLY A 113 -0.95 3.43 11.15
C GLY A 113 -2.41 3.83 11.20
N THR A 114 -3.17 3.40 10.18
CA THR A 114 -4.58 3.71 10.00
C THR A 114 -5.33 2.47 9.49
N LEU A 115 -6.34 2.02 10.22
CA LEU A 115 -7.13 0.87 9.79
C LEU A 115 -8.41 1.35 9.10
N SER A 116 -8.57 0.98 7.83
CA SER A 116 -9.87 1.09 7.15
C SER A 116 -10.86 0.12 7.80
N TYR A 117 -12.11 0.55 8.03
CA TYR A 117 -13.13 -0.27 8.70
C TYR A 117 -14.50 -0.16 8.01
N ALA A 118 -15.32 -1.17 8.24
CA ALA A 118 -16.74 -1.22 7.87
C ALA A 118 -17.63 -1.26 9.14
N GLU A 119 -18.92 -0.94 9.01
CA GLU A 119 -19.89 -1.23 10.07
C GLU A 119 -20.02 -2.75 10.30
N ALA A 120 -20.44 -3.16 11.50
CA ALA A 120 -20.40 -4.57 11.91
C ALA A 120 -21.18 -5.52 10.99
N ASP A 121 -22.28 -5.04 10.42
CA ASP A 121 -23.22 -5.70 9.52
C ASP A 121 -23.00 -5.37 8.03
N SER A 122 -21.87 -4.75 7.67
CA SER A 122 -21.53 -4.34 6.29
C SER A 122 -20.14 -4.84 5.86
N THR A 123 -19.90 -4.94 4.56
CA THR A 123 -18.55 -5.08 3.96
C THR A 123 -18.10 -3.83 3.19
N GLU A 124 -18.93 -2.78 3.17
CA GLU A 124 -18.57 -1.48 2.60
C GLU A 124 -17.73 -0.66 3.60
N LEU A 125 -16.62 -0.09 3.14
CA LEU A 125 -15.71 0.70 3.98
C LEU A 125 -16.35 2.05 4.34
N THR A 126 -16.65 2.25 5.62
CA THR A 126 -17.32 3.47 6.13
C THR A 126 -16.36 4.50 6.71
N GLY A 127 -15.12 4.11 7.04
CA GLY A 127 -14.15 5.06 7.57
C GLY A 127 -12.77 4.48 7.83
N THR A 128 -11.98 5.26 8.58
CA THR A 128 -10.61 4.93 8.98
C THR A 128 -10.39 5.25 10.46
N VAL A 129 -9.57 4.45 11.14
CA VAL A 129 -9.17 4.66 12.54
C VAL A 129 -7.66 4.64 12.69
N ALA A 130 -7.07 5.77 13.08
CA ALA A 130 -5.63 5.90 13.33
C ALA A 130 -5.22 5.19 14.64
N PHE A 131 -3.98 4.72 14.70
CA PHE A 131 -3.37 4.16 15.90
C PHE A 131 -1.89 4.51 16.03
N THR A 132 -1.38 4.39 17.25
CA THR A 132 0.04 4.57 17.62
C THR A 132 0.31 3.73 18.86
N SER A 133 1.45 3.01 18.89
CA SER A 133 1.84 2.17 20.03
C SER A 133 2.74 2.88 21.03
N ASN A 134 3.06 2.19 22.12
CA ASN A 134 4.26 2.48 22.90
C ASN A 134 5.54 2.24 22.07
N VAL A 135 6.64 2.83 22.51
CA VAL A 135 7.99 2.50 22.06
C VAL A 135 8.52 1.29 22.84
N VAL A 136 9.33 0.44 22.21
CA VAL A 136 10.09 -0.66 22.84
C VAL A 136 11.50 -0.70 22.27
N THR A 137 12.52 -0.69 23.12
CA THR A 137 13.90 -0.92 22.68
C THR A 137 14.17 -2.41 22.51
N ALA A 138 14.60 -2.82 21.33
CA ALA A 138 15.01 -4.18 20.97
C ALA A 138 16.53 -4.28 20.87
N SER A 139 17.12 -5.37 21.38
CA SER A 139 18.53 -5.70 21.15
C SER A 139 18.61 -6.71 20.00
N ILE A 140 18.97 -6.25 18.81
CA ILE A 140 18.94 -7.04 17.58
C ILE A 140 20.30 -7.67 17.30
N ASP A 141 20.31 -8.99 17.04
CA ASP A 141 21.40 -9.64 16.30
C ASP A 141 21.28 -9.29 14.83
N GLY A 142 22.19 -8.44 14.36
CA GLY A 142 22.25 -7.99 12.96
C GLY A 142 22.56 -9.11 11.96
N THR A 143 23.25 -10.18 12.39
CA THR A 143 23.51 -11.36 11.54
C THR A 143 22.23 -12.17 11.37
N ALA A 144 21.51 -12.44 12.46
CA ALA A 144 20.21 -13.11 12.40
C ALA A 144 19.20 -12.31 11.56
N ALA A 145 19.10 -11.00 11.82
CA ALA A 145 18.22 -10.10 11.05
C ALA A 145 18.62 -10.02 9.56
N SER A 146 19.92 -9.97 9.25
CA SER A 146 20.39 -10.02 7.86
C SER A 146 20.01 -11.33 7.16
N ASN A 147 19.99 -12.46 7.87
CA ASN A 147 19.56 -13.74 7.32
C ASN A 147 18.04 -13.79 7.08
N VAL A 148 17.21 -13.24 7.97
CA VAL A 148 15.76 -13.09 7.75
C VAL A 148 15.49 -12.22 6.52
N ARG A 149 16.08 -11.02 6.47
CA ARG A 149 16.01 -10.09 5.32
C ARG A 149 16.45 -10.76 4.02
N ARG A 150 17.56 -11.49 4.05
CA ARG A 150 18.07 -12.23 2.89
C ARG A 150 17.11 -13.33 2.44
N ALA A 151 16.63 -14.17 3.35
CA ALA A 151 15.69 -15.25 3.02
C ALA A 151 14.37 -14.72 2.42
N PHE A 152 13.91 -13.56 2.90
CA PHE A 152 12.75 -12.85 2.34
C PHE A 152 13.01 -12.33 0.91
N HIS A 153 14.22 -11.81 0.62
CA HIS A 153 14.58 -11.26 -0.69
C HIS A 153 15.20 -12.26 -1.70
N ASP A 154 15.69 -13.43 -1.26
CA ASP A 154 16.48 -14.38 -2.07
C ASP A 154 15.68 -15.00 -3.25
N ASN A 155 14.35 -14.87 -3.25
CA ASN A 155 13.48 -15.38 -4.31
C ASN A 155 13.40 -14.50 -5.57
N VAL A 156 14.15 -13.39 -5.67
CA VAL A 156 13.93 -12.40 -6.75
C VAL A 156 15.17 -12.08 -7.60
N LYS A 157 15.44 -12.90 -8.63
CA LYS A 157 16.39 -12.58 -9.72
C LYS A 157 15.66 -12.28 -11.03
N ARG A 158 16.14 -11.27 -11.78
CA ARG A 158 15.58 -10.57 -12.99
C ARG A 158 14.49 -11.33 -13.78
N THR A 159 13.37 -10.70 -14.17
CA THR A 159 13.08 -10.31 -15.58
C THR A 159 11.65 -9.68 -15.70
N ILE A 160 11.45 -8.77 -16.69
CA ILE A 160 10.25 -8.43 -17.52
C ILE A 160 8.95 -9.25 -17.30
N VAL A 161 7.74 -8.69 -17.58
CA VAL A 161 6.42 -9.39 -17.63
C VAL A 161 6.55 -10.90 -17.85
N GLN A 162 6.23 -11.64 -16.81
CA GLN A 162 6.82 -12.96 -16.58
C GLN A 162 6.04 -14.07 -17.28
N SER A 163 6.70 -15.20 -17.53
CA SER A 163 6.16 -16.31 -18.34
C SER A 163 4.98 -17.04 -17.69
N ASP A 164 4.71 -16.79 -16.41
CA ASP A 164 3.50 -17.25 -15.72
C ASP A 164 2.25 -16.43 -16.11
N CYS A 165 2.44 -15.20 -16.62
CA CYS A 165 1.42 -14.47 -17.35
C CYS A 165 1.12 -15.18 -18.66
N THR A 166 0.06 -15.99 -18.66
CA THR A 166 -0.42 -16.78 -19.80
C THR A 166 -1.85 -16.42 -20.17
N SER A 167 -2.24 -16.73 -21.41
CA SER A 167 -3.63 -16.64 -21.90
C SER A 167 -4.32 -15.31 -21.55
N THR A 168 -5.49 -15.34 -20.92
CA THR A 168 -6.27 -14.14 -20.55
C THR A 168 -5.55 -13.24 -19.54
N LYS A 169 -4.75 -13.81 -18.61
CA LYS A 169 -3.96 -13.02 -17.66
C LYS A 169 -2.89 -12.19 -18.38
N LEU A 170 -2.21 -12.78 -19.38
CA LEU A 170 -1.23 -12.05 -20.20
C LEU A 170 -1.87 -10.87 -20.95
N THR A 171 -3.04 -11.10 -21.55
CA THR A 171 -3.80 -10.06 -22.25
C THR A 171 -4.23 -8.95 -21.28
N ALA A 172 -4.74 -9.29 -20.10
CA ALA A 172 -5.15 -8.34 -19.08
C ALA A 172 -3.97 -7.49 -18.55
N THR A 173 -2.84 -8.12 -18.21
CA THR A 173 -1.63 -7.40 -17.75
C THR A 173 -1.12 -6.44 -18.82
N ARG A 174 -0.96 -6.87 -20.07
CA ARG A 174 -0.52 -5.99 -21.17
C ARG A 174 -1.50 -4.86 -21.46
N THR A 175 -2.80 -5.11 -21.30
CA THR A 175 -3.83 -4.07 -21.44
C THR A 175 -3.76 -3.06 -20.30
N GLY A 176 -3.56 -3.52 -19.06
CA GLY A 176 -3.34 -2.68 -17.88
C GLY A 176 -2.10 -1.79 -18.02
N GLU A 177 -0.97 -2.34 -18.47
CA GLU A 177 0.26 -1.58 -18.76
C GLU A 177 0.04 -0.52 -19.86
N SER A 178 -0.57 -0.91 -20.99
CA SER A 178 -0.90 0.03 -22.09
C SER A 178 -1.82 1.17 -21.62
N ASN A 179 -2.83 0.88 -20.81
CA ASN A 179 -3.75 1.87 -20.28
C ASN A 179 -3.09 2.73 -19.18
N CYS A 180 -2.29 2.13 -18.29
CA CYS A 180 -1.46 2.84 -17.30
C CYS A 180 -0.58 3.90 -17.99
N ARG A 181 0.09 3.52 -19.08
CA ARG A 181 0.90 4.45 -19.91
C ARG A 181 0.07 5.63 -20.40
N ALA A 182 -1.11 5.37 -20.96
CA ALA A 182 -1.99 6.42 -21.49
C ALA A 182 -2.49 7.36 -20.38
N PHE A 183 -2.93 6.79 -19.25
CA PHE A 183 -3.38 7.50 -18.06
C PHE A 183 -2.25 8.38 -17.49
N ALA A 184 -1.06 7.83 -17.31
CA ALA A 184 0.09 8.54 -16.78
C ALA A 184 0.58 9.66 -17.71
N ALA A 185 0.63 9.46 -19.02
CA ALA A 185 0.97 10.52 -19.97
C ALA A 185 -0.05 11.69 -19.95
N ALA A 186 -1.34 11.38 -19.87
CA ALA A 186 -2.40 12.38 -19.73
C ALA A 186 -2.33 13.12 -18.39
N ALA A 187 -2.09 12.38 -17.30
CA ALA A 187 -1.96 12.92 -15.94
C ALA A 187 -0.72 13.79 -15.76
N SER A 188 0.42 13.43 -16.36
CA SER A 188 1.63 14.27 -16.41
C SER A 188 1.35 15.63 -17.05
N THR A 189 0.72 15.62 -18.23
CA THR A 189 0.34 16.85 -18.96
C THR A 189 -0.60 17.71 -18.12
N ALA A 190 -1.64 17.10 -17.55
CA ALA A 190 -2.62 17.81 -16.72
C ALA A 190 -2.04 18.30 -15.37
N ALA A 191 -1.04 17.62 -14.80
CA ALA A 191 -0.34 18.11 -13.62
C ALA A 191 0.41 19.41 -13.92
N LEU A 192 1.01 19.57 -15.10
CA LEU A 192 1.68 20.80 -15.51
C LEU A 192 0.70 21.94 -15.82
N SER A 193 -0.27 21.72 -16.72
CA SER A 193 -1.10 22.79 -17.31
C SER A 193 -2.61 22.70 -17.01
N GLY A 194 -3.07 21.63 -16.37
CA GLY A 194 -4.48 21.40 -16.06
C GLY A 194 -5.00 22.21 -14.85
N PRO A 195 -6.32 22.15 -14.59
CA PRO A 195 -6.99 22.98 -13.60
C PRO A 195 -6.37 22.91 -12.20
N ALA A 196 -6.10 24.07 -11.60
CA ALA A 196 -5.54 24.15 -10.24
C ALA A 196 -6.42 23.45 -9.20
N ALA A 197 -7.75 23.53 -9.35
CA ALA A 197 -8.70 22.83 -8.49
C ALA A 197 -8.44 21.32 -8.42
N LYS A 198 -8.16 20.65 -9.56
CA LYS A 198 -7.91 19.21 -9.60
C LYS A 198 -6.56 18.84 -8.95
N MET A 199 -5.55 19.70 -9.05
CA MET A 199 -4.30 19.54 -8.28
C MET A 199 -4.51 19.71 -6.77
N VAL A 200 -5.30 20.70 -6.35
CA VAL A 200 -5.64 20.93 -4.93
C VAL A 200 -6.50 19.79 -4.36
N GLU A 201 -7.44 19.25 -5.13
CA GLU A 201 -8.32 18.15 -4.71
C GLU A 201 -7.54 16.90 -4.30
N TYR A 202 -6.52 16.51 -5.08
CA TYR A 202 -5.74 15.29 -4.82
C TYR A 202 -4.44 15.53 -4.05
N PHE A 203 -3.66 16.56 -4.41
CA PHE A 203 -2.35 16.82 -3.82
C PHE A 203 -2.34 17.96 -2.78
N LYS A 204 -3.50 18.57 -2.50
CA LYS A 204 -3.68 19.70 -1.56
C LYS A 204 -2.81 20.93 -1.87
N SER A 205 -2.24 20.99 -3.08
CA SER A 205 -1.36 22.05 -3.57
C SER A 205 -1.34 22.05 -5.09
N SER A 206 -1.33 23.25 -5.69
CA SER A 206 -1.17 23.45 -7.14
C SER A 206 0.04 24.32 -7.50
N THR A 207 1.01 24.46 -6.58
CA THR A 207 2.24 25.23 -6.81
C THR A 207 3.08 24.61 -7.93
N THR A 208 3.90 25.42 -8.62
CA THR A 208 4.79 24.94 -9.69
C THR A 208 5.70 23.79 -9.22
N ALA A 209 6.20 23.83 -7.98
CA ALA A 209 7.01 22.76 -7.41
C ALA A 209 6.22 21.45 -7.23
N THR A 210 4.99 21.51 -6.70
CA THR A 210 4.11 20.32 -6.60
C THR A 210 3.76 19.78 -7.98
N ARG A 211 3.37 20.65 -8.92
CA ARG A 211 3.03 20.28 -10.30
C ARG A 211 4.19 19.58 -11.02
N ASN A 212 5.39 20.15 -10.96
CA ASN A 212 6.60 19.56 -11.56
C ASN A 212 6.94 18.21 -10.92
N THR A 213 6.77 18.06 -9.60
CA THR A 213 6.99 16.79 -8.91
C THR A 213 6.01 15.72 -9.39
N VAL A 214 4.71 16.04 -9.40
CA VAL A 214 3.65 15.11 -9.82
C VAL A 214 3.79 14.72 -11.29
N ALA A 215 4.05 15.68 -12.17
CA ALA A 215 4.32 15.42 -13.60
C ALA A 215 5.57 14.57 -13.81
N GLY A 216 6.65 14.82 -13.05
CA GLY A 216 7.87 14.02 -13.07
C GLY A 216 7.62 12.56 -12.68
N VAL A 217 6.80 12.30 -11.66
CA VAL A 217 6.38 10.94 -11.28
C VAL A 217 5.58 10.28 -12.39
N PHE A 218 4.55 10.95 -12.92
CA PHE A 218 3.73 10.39 -14.00
C PHE A 218 4.54 10.15 -15.29
N ASN A 219 5.53 10.97 -15.63
CA ASN A 219 6.43 10.71 -16.77
C ASN A 219 7.23 9.42 -16.58
N LYS A 220 7.74 9.16 -15.36
CA LYS A 220 8.44 7.90 -15.06
C LYS A 220 7.50 6.71 -15.13
N VAL A 221 6.29 6.82 -14.58
CA VAL A 221 5.26 5.78 -14.68
C VAL A 221 4.90 5.50 -16.15
N ALA A 222 4.71 6.53 -16.97
CA ALA A 222 4.43 6.38 -18.41
C ALA A 222 5.61 5.77 -19.19
N THR A 223 6.83 5.92 -18.70
CA THR A 223 8.01 5.24 -19.25
C THR A 223 8.01 3.76 -18.88
N GLU A 224 7.75 3.43 -17.62
CA GLU A 224 7.75 2.06 -17.11
C GLU A 224 6.60 1.22 -17.69
N CYS A 225 5.36 1.69 -17.57
CA CYS A 225 4.19 1.10 -18.24
C CYS A 225 4.28 1.18 -19.78
N GLY A 226 5.31 1.84 -20.33
CA GLY A 226 5.55 2.00 -21.76
C GLY A 226 6.13 0.77 -22.45
N SER A 227 6.54 -0.26 -21.71
CA SER A 227 7.14 -1.47 -22.24
C SER A 227 6.73 -2.71 -21.45
N THR A 228 6.45 -3.80 -22.15
CA THR A 228 6.21 -5.12 -21.56
C THR A 228 7.43 -6.04 -21.75
N THR A 229 8.57 -5.49 -22.18
CA THR A 229 9.82 -6.20 -22.54
C THR A 229 11.10 -5.49 -22.07
N SER A 230 10.97 -4.41 -21.31
CA SER A 230 12.05 -3.65 -20.67
C SER A 230 11.44 -2.76 -19.58
N GLY A 231 12.26 -2.21 -18.69
CA GLY A 231 11.80 -1.42 -17.55
C GLY A 231 12.73 -1.57 -16.36
N VAL A 232 12.35 -1.00 -15.22
CA VAL A 232 13.04 -1.19 -13.93
C VAL A 232 12.46 -2.36 -13.13
N SER A 233 11.23 -2.78 -13.44
CA SER A 233 10.45 -3.74 -12.67
C SER A 233 10.14 -5.05 -13.41
N LYS A 234 9.46 -5.94 -12.70
CA LYS A 234 8.92 -7.20 -13.21
C LYS A 234 7.45 -7.29 -12.86
N THR A 235 6.62 -7.79 -13.76
CA THR A 235 5.20 -8.05 -13.49
C THR A 235 4.92 -9.55 -13.53
N TYR A 236 4.49 -10.16 -12.42
CA TYR A 236 4.01 -11.54 -12.37
C TYR A 236 2.47 -11.59 -12.34
N CYS A 237 1.91 -12.72 -12.76
CA CYS A 237 0.48 -13.00 -12.76
C CYS A 237 0.07 -14.11 -11.78
N SER A 238 1.02 -14.52 -10.94
CA SER A 238 0.93 -15.58 -9.94
C SER A 238 1.62 -15.11 -8.66
N ASP A 239 1.15 -15.59 -7.52
CA ASP A 239 1.60 -15.14 -6.21
C ASP A 239 2.97 -15.73 -5.83
N VAL A 240 4.04 -15.11 -6.31
CA VAL A 240 5.42 -15.58 -6.12
C VAL A 240 5.98 -15.31 -4.72
N LEU A 241 5.28 -14.55 -3.86
CA LEU A 241 5.68 -14.26 -2.48
C LEU A 241 4.60 -14.67 -1.45
N SER A 242 3.60 -15.48 -1.84
CA SER A 242 2.50 -15.95 -0.97
C SER A 242 1.76 -14.82 -0.22
N SER A 243 1.62 -13.66 -0.88
CA SER A 243 1.15 -12.40 -0.31
C SER A 243 -0.20 -11.93 -0.89
N CYS A 244 -0.74 -12.63 -1.89
CA CYS A 244 -2.10 -12.44 -2.34
C CYS A 244 -3.07 -13.07 -1.33
N SER A 245 -3.96 -12.25 -0.77
CA SER A 245 -5.01 -12.69 0.15
C SER A 245 -6.35 -12.05 -0.20
N SER A 246 -7.39 -12.34 0.59
CA SER A 246 -8.73 -11.81 0.31
C SER A 246 -8.73 -10.28 0.34
N GLY A 247 -9.34 -9.66 -0.67
CA GLY A 247 -9.31 -8.21 -0.89
C GLY A 247 -8.03 -7.66 -1.56
N VAL A 248 -6.93 -8.40 -1.68
CA VAL A 248 -5.69 -7.89 -2.33
C VAL A 248 -5.81 -7.93 -3.85
N LEU A 249 -5.71 -6.77 -4.50
CA LEU A 249 -5.72 -6.63 -5.96
C LEU A 249 -4.35 -6.92 -6.57
N ALA A 250 -3.30 -6.30 -6.02
CA ALA A 250 -1.93 -6.45 -6.46
C ALA A 250 -0.96 -6.13 -5.31
N TYR A 251 0.34 -6.35 -5.54
CA TYR A 251 1.38 -5.91 -4.64
C TYR A 251 2.71 -5.58 -5.33
N THR A 252 3.52 -4.73 -4.68
CA THR A 252 4.88 -4.37 -5.09
C THR A 252 5.89 -4.62 -3.96
N LEU A 253 7.00 -5.28 -4.27
CA LEU A 253 8.21 -5.35 -3.44
C LEU A 253 9.27 -4.40 -4.04
N PRO A 254 9.46 -3.17 -3.51
CA PRO A 254 10.30 -2.15 -4.15
C PRO A 254 11.78 -2.49 -4.17
N SER A 255 12.29 -3.07 -3.08
CA SER A 255 13.69 -3.51 -2.90
C SER A 255 14.14 -4.49 -3.98
N SER A 256 13.22 -5.34 -4.43
CA SER A 256 13.45 -6.31 -5.51
C SER A 256 12.85 -5.89 -6.86
N SER A 257 12.24 -4.70 -6.92
CA SER A 257 11.56 -4.11 -8.10
C SER A 257 10.61 -5.09 -8.78
N LEU A 258 9.69 -5.64 -7.98
CA LEU A 258 8.78 -6.70 -8.38
C LEU A 258 7.34 -6.27 -8.11
N ILE A 259 6.45 -6.47 -9.08
CA ILE A 259 5.01 -6.25 -9.03
C ILE A 259 4.31 -7.60 -9.28
N VAL A 260 3.23 -7.87 -8.57
CA VAL A 260 2.38 -9.05 -8.77
C VAL A 260 0.92 -8.64 -8.87
N ASN A 261 0.27 -9.03 -9.95
CA ASN A 261 -1.17 -8.94 -10.09
C ASN A 261 -1.78 -10.17 -9.39
N CYS A 262 -2.52 -9.94 -8.30
CA CYS A 262 -3.19 -11.01 -7.55
C CYS A 262 -4.45 -11.51 -8.29
N PRO A 263 -5.06 -12.64 -7.89
CA PRO A 263 -6.23 -13.19 -8.58
C PRO A 263 -7.37 -12.17 -8.79
N LEU A 264 -7.62 -11.28 -7.82
CA LEU A 264 -8.67 -10.26 -7.91
C LEU A 264 -8.43 -9.20 -8.98
N TYR A 265 -7.17 -8.88 -9.34
CA TYR A 265 -6.87 -8.01 -10.49
C TYR A 265 -7.50 -8.55 -11.78
N PHE A 266 -7.50 -9.88 -11.95
CA PHE A 266 -8.03 -10.52 -13.15
C PHE A 266 -9.53 -10.81 -13.08
N SER A 267 -10.07 -11.09 -11.88
CA SER A 267 -11.45 -11.54 -11.72
C SER A 267 -12.45 -10.46 -11.27
N ALA A 268 -11.97 -9.36 -10.67
CA ALA A 268 -12.83 -8.30 -10.12
C ALA A 268 -12.66 -6.93 -10.80
N LEU A 269 -11.47 -6.61 -11.32
CA LEU A 269 -11.23 -5.31 -11.96
C LEU A 269 -11.59 -5.32 -13.46
N PRO A 270 -12.34 -4.32 -13.96
CA PRO A 270 -12.44 -4.08 -15.40
C PRO A 270 -11.11 -3.56 -15.96
N ALA A 271 -10.92 -3.64 -17.28
CA ALA A 271 -9.71 -3.11 -17.93
C ALA A 271 -9.56 -1.58 -17.75
N VAL A 272 -10.69 -0.87 -17.83
CA VAL A 272 -10.87 0.56 -17.50
C VAL A 272 -12.29 0.71 -16.94
N THR A 273 -12.49 1.48 -15.88
CA THR A 273 -13.82 1.80 -15.34
C THR A 273 -14.40 3.04 -16.01
N SER A 274 -15.73 3.15 -16.03
CA SER A 274 -16.47 4.39 -16.34
C SER A 274 -16.91 5.15 -15.10
N THR A 275 -16.67 4.61 -13.90
CA THR A 275 -17.15 5.18 -12.63
C THR A 275 -16.04 5.97 -11.93
N CYS A 276 -16.35 7.21 -11.54
CA CYS A 276 -15.42 8.05 -10.80
C CYS A 276 -14.90 7.36 -9.54
N HIS A 277 -13.58 7.32 -9.40
CA HIS A 277 -12.86 6.80 -8.23
C HIS A 277 -12.96 5.28 -8.03
N ALA A 278 -13.65 4.54 -8.90
CA ALA A 278 -13.61 3.09 -8.89
C ALA A 278 -12.23 2.58 -9.37
N GLN A 279 -11.83 1.41 -8.87
CA GLN A 279 -10.58 0.77 -9.26
C GLN A 279 -10.74 0.00 -10.59
N ASP A 280 -9.68 -0.02 -11.38
CA ASP A 280 -9.58 -0.78 -12.63
C ASP A 280 -8.14 -1.26 -12.84
N GLN A 281 -7.91 -2.11 -13.83
CA GLN A 281 -6.59 -2.68 -14.12
C GLN A 281 -5.55 -1.58 -14.44
N ALA A 282 -5.93 -0.54 -15.18
CA ALA A 282 -5.05 0.56 -15.55
C ALA A 282 -4.55 1.37 -14.33
N THR A 283 -5.46 1.73 -13.43
CA THR A 283 -5.20 2.49 -12.21
C THR A 283 -4.51 1.64 -11.15
N CYS A 284 -4.77 0.34 -11.10
CA CYS A 284 -4.04 -0.61 -10.28
C CYS A 284 -2.58 -0.77 -10.73
N THR A 285 -2.33 -1.02 -12.01
CA THR A 285 -0.95 -1.06 -12.54
C THR A 285 -0.21 0.26 -12.28
N LEU A 286 -0.90 1.40 -12.41
CA LEU A 286 -0.35 2.73 -12.11
C LEU A 286 0.00 2.89 -10.62
N HIS A 287 -0.90 2.49 -9.71
CA HIS A 287 -0.68 2.51 -8.25
C HIS A 287 0.61 1.76 -7.91
N GLU A 288 0.70 0.49 -8.30
CA GLU A 288 1.84 -0.40 -8.03
C GLU A 288 3.14 0.15 -8.65
N THR A 289 3.08 0.69 -9.87
CA THR A 289 4.25 1.32 -10.52
C THR A 289 4.81 2.49 -9.69
N THR A 290 3.98 3.24 -8.96
CA THR A 290 4.47 4.35 -8.13
C THR A 290 5.26 3.90 -6.90
N HIS A 291 5.04 2.67 -6.43
CA HIS A 291 5.74 2.08 -5.27
C HIS A 291 7.22 1.79 -5.53
N LEU A 292 7.59 1.55 -6.79
CA LEU A 292 8.96 1.30 -7.20
C LEU A 292 9.86 2.49 -6.80
N SER A 293 10.99 2.18 -6.16
CA SER A 293 11.93 3.19 -5.63
C SER A 293 12.54 4.06 -6.73
N GLN A 294 12.74 3.51 -7.93
CA GLN A 294 13.22 4.21 -9.12
C GLN A 294 12.20 5.24 -9.64
N ILE A 295 10.91 4.95 -9.45
CA ILE A 295 9.79 5.80 -9.89
C ILE A 295 9.59 6.92 -8.86
N LYS A 296 9.03 6.58 -7.70
CA LYS A 296 8.75 7.54 -6.62
C LYS A 296 8.86 6.93 -5.20
N GLY A 297 8.72 5.63 -5.05
CA GLY A 297 8.74 5.00 -3.73
C GLY A 297 7.51 5.31 -2.88
N THR A 298 6.34 5.56 -3.48
CA THR A 298 5.10 5.95 -2.78
C THR A 298 4.66 4.95 -1.69
N THR A 299 3.91 5.46 -0.73
CA THR A 299 3.33 4.71 0.39
C THR A 299 1.84 4.48 0.19
N ASP A 300 1.29 3.62 1.03
CA ASP A 300 -0.16 3.43 1.26
C ASP A 300 -0.62 4.18 2.52
N GLN A 301 0.19 5.17 2.97
CA GLN A 301 -0.01 6.01 4.14
C GLN A 301 -0.62 5.30 5.37
N GLY A 302 -0.13 4.10 5.65
CA GLY A 302 -0.55 3.32 6.80
C GLY A 302 -1.85 2.54 6.62
N GLY A 303 -2.25 2.14 5.39
CA GLY A 303 -3.50 1.38 5.13
C GLY A 303 -4.66 2.23 4.58
N CYS A 304 -4.31 3.39 3.99
CA CYS A 304 -5.22 4.39 3.47
C CYS A 304 -5.55 4.08 2.00
N TYR A 305 -6.81 3.72 1.69
CA TYR A 305 -7.22 3.43 0.32
C TYR A 305 -8.51 4.19 -0.05
N GLY A 306 -8.68 4.45 -1.34
CA GLY A 306 -9.86 5.10 -1.90
C GLY A 306 -9.93 6.62 -1.69
N TYR A 307 -10.92 7.23 -2.35
CA TYR A 307 -11.05 8.69 -2.46
C TYR A 307 -11.28 9.39 -1.11
N SER A 308 -12.10 8.82 -0.23
CA SER A 308 -12.37 9.38 1.10
C SER A 308 -11.09 9.50 1.92
N CYS A 309 -10.18 8.53 1.83
CA CYS A 309 -8.90 8.57 2.54
C CYS A 309 -7.91 9.55 1.88
N VAL A 310 -7.82 9.58 0.55
CA VAL A 310 -7.06 10.63 -0.18
C VAL A 310 -7.55 12.05 0.15
N GLN A 311 -8.84 12.21 0.47
CA GLN A 311 -9.36 13.50 0.95
C GLN A 311 -8.88 13.90 2.35
N SER A 312 -8.64 12.95 3.27
CA SER A 312 -8.21 13.26 4.65
C SER A 312 -6.69 13.49 4.80
N LEU A 313 -5.88 12.96 3.87
CA LEU A 313 -4.42 13.10 3.91
C LEU A 313 -3.91 14.53 3.67
N THR A 314 -2.82 14.90 4.35
CA THR A 314 -2.09 16.17 4.14
C THR A 314 -1.42 16.23 2.76
N ALA A 315 -0.98 17.43 2.33
CA ALA A 315 -0.25 17.63 1.08
C ALA A 315 1.01 16.74 0.96
N SER A 316 1.80 16.65 2.04
CA SER A 316 3.04 15.86 2.09
C SER A 316 2.75 14.36 2.01
N GLN A 317 1.70 13.89 2.69
CA GLN A 317 1.28 12.50 2.62
C GLN A 317 0.80 12.15 1.21
N ASN A 318 -0.10 12.96 0.64
CA ASN A 318 -0.66 12.78 -0.71
C ASN A 318 0.40 12.77 -1.81
N LEU A 319 1.42 13.62 -1.74
CA LEU A 319 2.54 13.62 -2.67
C LEU A 319 3.37 12.32 -2.64
N ASN A 320 3.27 11.56 -1.55
CA ASN A 320 3.96 10.29 -1.32
C ASN A 320 2.96 9.14 -1.13
N HIS A 321 1.75 9.22 -1.69
CA HIS A 321 0.70 8.21 -1.56
C HIS A 321 0.29 7.63 -2.92
N ALA A 322 0.26 6.31 -3.07
CA ALA A 322 0.08 5.64 -4.36
C ALA A 322 -1.33 5.86 -4.95
N ASP A 323 -2.37 5.65 -4.12
CA ASP A 323 -3.76 5.82 -4.54
C ASP A 323 -4.09 7.27 -4.94
N THR A 324 -3.35 8.26 -4.45
CA THR A 324 -3.49 9.66 -4.87
C THR A 324 -3.11 9.85 -6.34
N TYR A 325 -2.07 9.17 -6.83
CA TYR A 325 -1.71 9.19 -8.25
C TYR A 325 -2.72 8.42 -9.10
N ALA A 326 -3.18 7.26 -8.63
CA ALA A 326 -4.16 6.43 -9.32
C ALA A 326 -5.51 7.15 -9.50
N LEU A 327 -6.03 7.75 -8.42
CA LEU A 327 -7.31 8.45 -8.44
C LEU A 327 -7.26 9.79 -9.19
N PHE A 328 -6.12 10.50 -9.15
CA PHE A 328 -5.93 11.70 -9.99
C PHE A 328 -5.94 11.35 -11.48
N ALA A 329 -5.28 10.26 -11.87
CA ALA A 329 -5.28 9.78 -13.25
C ALA A 329 -6.66 9.30 -13.71
N ASN A 330 -7.37 8.53 -12.87
CA ASN A 330 -8.76 8.11 -13.09
C ASN A 330 -9.68 9.32 -13.35
N ALA A 331 -9.68 10.30 -12.45
CA ALA A 331 -10.53 11.47 -12.56
C ALA A 331 -10.26 12.29 -13.83
N LEU A 332 -9.00 12.39 -14.26
CA LEU A 332 -8.61 13.08 -15.49
C LEU A 332 -8.95 12.31 -16.76
N PHE A 333 -8.95 10.98 -16.74
CA PHE A 333 -9.40 10.17 -17.86
C PHE A 333 -10.90 10.28 -18.05
N LEU A 334 -11.67 10.11 -16.96
CA LEU A 334 -13.13 10.20 -16.98
C LEU A 334 -13.66 11.61 -17.30
N SER A 335 -12.91 12.68 -16.96
CA SER A 335 -13.24 14.05 -17.35
C SER A 335 -13.01 14.35 -18.85
N ARG A 336 -12.63 13.35 -19.66
CA ARG A 336 -12.47 13.44 -21.13
C ARG A 336 -13.44 12.54 -21.90
N LEU A 337 -14.27 11.77 -21.20
CA LEU A 337 -15.37 10.98 -21.76
C LEU A 337 -16.67 11.81 -21.74
#